data_AF-A0A2D1SVI0-F1
#
_entry.id   AF-A0A2D1SVI0-F1
#
_cell.length_a   1.000
_cell.length_b   1.000
_cell.length_c   1.000
_cell.angle_alpha   90.00
_cell.angle_beta   90.00
_cell.angle_gamma   90.00
#
_symmetry.space_group_name_H-M   'P 1'
#
loop_
_entity.id
_entity.type
_entity.pdbx_description
1 polymer ?
#
loop_
_entity_poly.entity_id
_entity_poly.type
_entity_poly.pdbx_seq_one_letter_code
_entity_poly.pdbx_strand_id
1 'polypeptide(L)' 'MISLRDAVGNKKAYIESNGIKKTIDLTHAAEIYSGTTMVPLRFVSQSLGSTITFDEALSIVYITKN' A
#
# COMPACT_ATOMS: atom_id res chain seq x y z
N MET A 1 -17.17 -0.26 -1.72
CA MET A 1 -16.24 0.89 -1.91
C MET A 1 -15.07 0.68 -0.98
N ILE A 2 -13.83 0.82 -1.46
CA ILE A 2 -12.62 0.66 -0.65
C ILE A 2 -12.05 2.05 -0.39
N SER A 3 -11.82 2.39 0.88
CA SER A 3 -11.22 3.65 1.30
C SER A 3 -9.87 3.39 1.94
N LEU A 4 -8.82 4.04 1.42
CA LEU A 4 -7.47 3.97 1.97
C LEU A 4 -7.16 5.29 2.65
N ARG A 5 -6.67 5.22 3.89
CA ARG A 5 -6.23 6.39 4.65
C ARG A 5 -4.85 6.12 5.21
N ASP A 6 -3.93 7.04 4.98
CA ASP A 6 -2.59 7.00 5.54
C ASP A 6 -2.19 8.42 5.96
N ALA A 7 -1.36 8.52 6.99
CA ALA A 7 -0.83 9.79 7.46
C ALA A 7 0.66 9.85 7.13
N VAL A 8 1.09 10.89 6.40
CA VAL A 8 2.49 11.09 6.02
C VAL A 8 3.37 11.09 7.28
N GLY A 9 4.46 10.31 7.25
CA GLY A 9 5.37 10.12 8.37
C GLY A 9 4.94 9.05 9.39
N ASN A 10 3.74 8.49 9.27
CA ASN A 10 3.31 7.35 10.10
C ASN A 10 3.48 6.03 9.35
N LYS A 11 3.88 4.98 10.10
CA LYS A 11 3.99 3.62 9.58
C LYS A 11 2.67 2.83 9.69
N LYS A 12 1.54 3.52 9.81
CA LYS A 12 0.24 2.90 10.03
C LYS A 12 -0.75 3.42 9.01
N ALA A 13 -1.28 2.50 8.21
CA ALA A 13 -2.34 2.81 7.26
C ALA A 13 -3.62 2.07 7.62
N TYR A 14 -4.74 2.66 7.22
CA TYR A 14 -6.08 2.16 7.47
C TYR A 14 -6.76 1.81 6.15
N ILE A 15 -7.34 0.63 6.10
CA ILE A 15 -8.12 0.13 4.97
C ILE A 15 -9.53 -0.06 5.47
N GLU A 16 -10.50 0.60 4.84
CA GLU A 16 -11.91 0.36 5.08
C GLU A 16 -12.50 -0.34 3.86
N SER A 17 -13.01 -1.55 4.05
CA SER A 17 -13.69 -2.32 3.01
C SER A 17 -15.01 -2.85 3.57
N ASN A 18 -16.12 -2.51 2.91
CA ASN A 18 -17.48 -2.95 3.29
C ASN A 18 -17.83 -2.72 4.77
N GLY A 19 -17.37 -1.61 5.36
CA GLY A 19 -17.61 -1.26 6.76
C GLY A 19 -16.63 -1.87 7.77
N ILE A 20 -15.71 -2.74 7.34
CA ILE A 20 -14.67 -3.33 8.18
C ILE A 20 -13.40 -2.48 8.05
N LYS A 21 -12.92 -1.94 9.16
CA LYS A 21 -11.64 -1.23 9.24
C LYS A 21 -10.53 -2.22 9.60
N LYS A 22 -9.49 -2.29 8.77
CA LYS A 22 -8.24 -3.00 9.06
C LYS A 22 -7.10 -2.01 9.17
N THR A 23 -6.24 -2.21 10.16
CA THR A 23 -4.98 -1.48 10.31
C THR A 23 -3.88 -2.34 9.72
N ILE A 24 -3.03 -1.74 8.89
CA ILE A 24 -1.82 -2.37 8.35
C ILE A 24 -0.61 -1.57 8.80
N ASP A 25 0.36 -2.27 9.38
CA ASP A 25 1.68 -1.71 9.62
C ASP A 25 2.47 -1.70 8.29
N LEU A 26 2.85 -0.50 7.88
CA LEU A 26 3.64 -0.27 6.68
C LEU A 26 5.12 -0.55 6.98
N THR A 27 5.79 -1.22 6.05
CA THR A 27 7.26 -1.38 6.09
C THR A 27 7.99 -0.06 5.91
N HIS A 28 7.37 0.91 5.24
CA HIS A 28 7.89 2.27 5.06
C HIS A 28 6.76 3.27 5.27
N ALA A 29 7.02 4.38 5.94
CA ALA A 29 5.99 5.43 6.07
C ALA A 29 5.74 6.07 4.69
N ALA A 30 4.54 6.62 4.49
CA ALA A 30 4.33 7.51 3.35
C ALA A 30 5.15 8.79 3.54
N GLU A 31 5.77 9.26 2.46
CA GLU A 31 6.65 10.42 2.46
C GLU A 31 6.26 11.39 1.34
N ILE A 32 6.46 12.68 1.55
CA ILE A 32 6.26 13.66 0.48
C ILE A 32 7.57 13.84 -0.26
N TYR A 33 7.58 13.43 -1.52
CA TYR A 33 8.69 13.65 -2.44
C TYR A 33 8.28 14.64 -3.51
N SER A 34 8.95 15.79 -3.56
CA SER A 34 8.69 16.85 -4.56
C SER A 34 7.22 17.27 -4.66
N GLY A 35 6.54 17.43 -3.51
CA GLY A 35 5.12 17.81 -3.43
C GLY A 35 4.13 16.69 -3.74
N THR A 36 4.62 15.48 -4.05
CA THR A 36 3.80 14.29 -4.28
C THR A 36 3.95 13.32 -3.10
N THR A 37 2.84 12.84 -2.56
CA THR A 37 2.88 11.81 -1.52
C THR A 37 3.21 10.44 -2.13
N MET A 38 4.39 9.93 -1.81
CA MET A 38 4.82 8.58 -2.11
C MET A 38 4.25 7.63 -1.05
N VAL A 39 3.34 6.76 -1.48
CA VAL A 39 2.75 5.73 -0.63
C VAL A 39 3.35 4.38 -1.01
N PRO A 40 3.66 3.50 -0.04
CA PRO A 40 4.18 2.17 -0.34
C PRO A 40 3.28 1.41 -1.32
N LEU A 41 3.81 1.07 -2.50
CA LEU A 41 3.08 0.33 -3.53
C LEU A 41 2.44 -0.95 -2.98
N ARG A 42 3.17 -1.66 -2.09
CA ARG A 42 2.70 -2.91 -1.48
C ARG A 42 1.38 -2.77 -0.75
N PHE A 43 1.23 -1.66 -0.02
CA PHE A 43 0.02 -1.36 0.71
C PHE A 43 -1.15 -1.16 -0.25
N VAL A 44 -0.98 -0.32 -1.28
CA VAL A 44 -2.05 0.00 -2.22
C VAL A 44 -2.53 -1.23 -2.97
N SER A 45 -1.62 -2.03 -3.54
CA SER A 45 -2.00 -3.20 -4.33
C SER A 45 -2.68 -4.29 -3.50
N GLN A 46 -2.17 -4.59 -2.30
CA GLN A 46 -2.82 -5.58 -1.42
C GLN A 46 -4.21 -5.12 -0.98
N SER A 47 -4.38 -3.82 -0.71
CA SER A 47 -5.67 -3.25 -0.32
C SER A 47 -6.71 -3.33 -1.43
N LEU A 48 -6.27 -3.29 -2.69
CA LEU A 48 -7.12 -3.44 -3.87
C LEU A 48 -7.37 -4.91 -4.26
N GLY A 49 -6.89 -5.86 -3.46
CA GLY A 49 -7.03 -7.31 -3.70
C GLY A 49 -6.06 -7.86 -4.76
N SER A 50 -4.96 -7.16 -5.05
CA SER A 50 -3.92 -7.63 -5.96
C SER A 50 -2.79 -8.31 -5.18
N THR A 51 -2.24 -9.37 -5.76
CA THR A 51 -1.06 -10.06 -5.24
C THR A 51 0.19 -9.40 -5.81
N ILE A 52 1.19 -9.20 -4.94
CA ILE A 52 2.51 -8.72 -5.34
C ILE A 52 3.51 -9.86 -5.21
N THR A 53 4.30 -10.05 -6.26
CA THR A 53 5.45 -10.95 -6.27
C THR A 53 6.68 -10.12 -6.63
N PHE A 54 7.74 -10.24 -5.83
CA PHE A 54 9.02 -9.60 -6.12
C PHE A 54 9.98 -10.64 -6.69
N ASP A 55 10.55 -10.35 -7.85
CA ASP A 55 11.64 -11.12 -8.44
C ASP A 55 12.97 -10.42 -8.07
N GLU A 56 13.70 -11.00 -7.13
CA GLU A 56 14.97 -10.44 -6.64
C GLU A 56 16.07 -10.46 -7.71
N ALA A 57 16.06 -11.45 -8.60
CA ALA A 57 17.10 -11.61 -9.62
C ALA A 57 17.00 -10.53 -10.69
N LEU A 58 15.79 -10.15 -11.05
CA LEU A 58 15.52 -9.12 -12.05
C LEU A 58 15.23 -7.75 -11.43
N SER A 59 15.07 -7.66 -10.11
CA SER A 59 14.57 -6.47 -9.41
C SER A 59 13.24 -5.96 -9.99
N ILE A 60 12.34 -6.90 -10.35
CA ILE A 60 11.04 -6.61 -10.94
C ILE A 60 9.93 -6.89 -9.92
N VAL A 61 8.95 -5.98 -9.86
CA VAL A 61 7.74 -6.15 -9.06
C VAL A 61 6.59 -6.52 -10.00
N TYR A 62 6.04 -7.72 -9.82
CA TYR A 62 4.85 -8.19 -10.52
C TYR A 62 3.61 -7.93 -9.68
N ILE A 63 2.58 -7.36 -10.31
CA ILE A 63 1.27 -7.10 -9.68
C ILE A 63 0.23 -7.87 -10.48
N THR A 64 -0.39 -8.86 -9.84
CA THR A 64 -1.41 -9.70 -10.47
C THR A 64 -2.71 -9.58 -9.71
N LYS A 65 -3.81 -9.34 -10.42
CA LYS A 65 -5.16 -9.29 -9.87
C LYS A 65 -5.97 -10.43 -10.51
N ASN A 66 -6.56 -11.28 -9.67
CA ASN A 66 -7.52 -12.31 -10.12
C ASN A 66 -8.85 -11.67 -10.50
#